data_AF-A0A6C0IQW6-F1
#
_entry.id   AF-A0A6C0IQW6-F1
#
_cell.length_a   1.000
_cell.length_b   1.000
_cell.length_c   1.000
_cell.angle_alpha   90.00
_cell.angle_beta   90.00
_cell.angle_gamma   90.00
#
_symmetry.space_group_name_H-M   'P 1'
#
loop_
_entity.id
_entity.type
_entity.pdbx_description
1 polymer ?
#
loop_
_entity_poly.entity_id
_entity_poly.type
_entity_poly.pdbx_seq_one_letter_code
_entity_poly.pdbx_strand_id
1 'polypeptide(L)'
;MSAGFFKKLKAGAHQMGEDFTGPDYRYQDFIKTPKEQGMSGAGNFNALANNIGGIINYSNILTKGTGPAKIGRQPLGNKFFLKTAGKCAPAKNTGVRCDAKTPCPDKSPTCYKNQCWKIVKKGLETQRYLHIDNTTKGKLPFIRGESNFKGIVPGMLENIMEMNPLEVLTAFGQEATPLCKKIRSISTKVKKVRGRNKYWHRPESQYVALKDLPENFANRFQNLEDKPILHLYNTGVGLLMIYILYCFLQKK
;
A
#
# COMPACT_ATOMS: atom_id res chain seq x y z
N MET A 1 -5.51 -13.30 -21.42
CA MET A 1 -6.12 -13.47 -20.07
C MET A 1 -7.34 -14.37 -20.20
N SER A 2 -7.56 -15.34 -19.30
CA SER A 2 -8.60 -16.38 -19.50
C SER A 2 -10.00 -15.88 -19.12
N ALA A 3 -11.05 -16.42 -19.77
CA ALA A 3 -12.45 -16.11 -19.46
C ALA A 3 -12.85 -16.37 -17.99
N GLY A 4 -12.12 -17.26 -17.30
CA GLY A 4 -12.31 -17.53 -15.88
C GLY A 4 -11.94 -16.36 -14.95
N PHE A 5 -11.03 -15.48 -15.39
CA PHE A 5 -10.63 -14.29 -14.64
C PHE A 5 -11.80 -13.31 -14.46
N PHE A 6 -12.43 -12.91 -15.58
CA PHE A 6 -13.55 -11.96 -15.56
C PHE A 6 -14.78 -12.54 -14.85
N LYS A 7 -14.99 -13.86 -14.93
CA LYS A 7 -16.06 -14.55 -14.17
C LYS A 7 -15.84 -14.45 -12.66
N LYS A 8 -14.61 -14.65 -12.17
CA LYS A 8 -14.26 -14.48 -10.74
C LYS A 8 -14.31 -13.02 -10.30
N LEU A 9 -13.90 -12.08 -11.15
CA LEU A 9 -13.99 -10.64 -10.91
C LEU A 9 -15.45 -10.18 -10.74
N LYS A 10 -16.34 -10.64 -11.62
CA LYS A 10 -17.78 -10.35 -11.56
C LYS A 10 -18.45 -10.91 -10.31
N ALA A 11 -17.89 -11.97 -9.73
CA ALA A 11 -18.36 -12.60 -8.50
C ALA A 11 -17.80 -11.95 -7.20
N GLY A 12 -16.97 -10.91 -7.33
CA GLY A 12 -16.48 -10.10 -6.23
C GLY A 12 -15.03 -10.41 -5.81
N ALA A 13 -14.31 -9.38 -5.34
CA ALA A 13 -12.88 -9.46 -5.00
C ALA A 13 -12.55 -10.57 -3.98
N HIS A 14 -13.46 -10.87 -3.05
CA HIS A 14 -13.29 -11.93 -2.05
C HIS A 14 -13.19 -13.35 -2.68
N GLN A 15 -13.65 -13.55 -3.92
CA GLN A 15 -13.55 -14.83 -4.61
C GLN A 15 -12.24 -14.99 -5.41
N MET A 16 -11.39 -13.96 -5.46
CA MET A 16 -10.17 -14.02 -6.26
C MET A 16 -9.04 -14.82 -5.60
N GLY A 17 -9.21 -15.28 -4.35
CA GLY A 17 -8.23 -16.07 -3.61
C GLY A 17 -7.00 -15.26 -3.20
N GLU A 18 -6.16 -15.83 -2.31
CA GLU A 18 -4.96 -15.14 -1.79
C GLU A 18 -3.95 -14.76 -2.89
N ASP A 19 -3.99 -15.47 -4.03
CA ASP A 19 -3.16 -15.17 -5.21
C ASP A 19 -3.45 -13.79 -5.82
N PHE A 20 -4.62 -13.21 -5.53
CA PHE A 20 -5.06 -11.92 -6.06
C PHE A 20 -5.30 -10.87 -4.96
N THR A 21 -5.79 -11.28 -3.79
CA THR A 21 -6.08 -10.36 -2.68
C THR A 21 -4.93 -10.24 -1.68
N GLY A 22 -3.93 -11.13 -1.76
CA GLY A 22 -2.92 -11.29 -0.74
C GLY A 22 -3.39 -12.14 0.45
N PRO A 23 -2.53 -12.30 1.48
CA PRO A 23 -2.83 -13.12 2.64
C PRO A 23 -3.99 -12.54 3.46
N ASP A 24 -4.79 -13.40 4.10
CA ASP A 24 -5.91 -13.04 5.00
C ASP A 24 -5.42 -12.34 6.29
N TYR A 25 -4.99 -11.08 6.16
CA TYR A 25 -4.47 -10.27 7.25
C TYR A 25 -5.59 -9.46 7.93
N ARG A 26 -5.85 -9.76 9.20
CA ARG A 26 -6.90 -9.10 9.99
C ARG A 26 -6.27 -8.13 10.98
N TYR A 27 -6.51 -6.84 10.80
CA TYR A 27 -5.97 -5.79 11.69
C TYR A 27 -6.40 -5.98 13.16
N GLN A 28 -7.60 -6.51 13.40
CA GLN A 28 -8.13 -6.77 14.74
C GLN A 28 -7.34 -7.85 15.51
N ASP A 29 -6.65 -8.77 14.83
CA ASP A 29 -5.82 -9.79 15.50
C ASP A 29 -4.57 -9.18 16.16
N PHE A 30 -4.32 -7.90 15.90
CA PHE A 30 -3.17 -7.14 16.36
C PHE A 30 -3.53 -6.04 17.35
N ILE A 31 -4.79 -6.00 17.82
CA ILE A 31 -5.31 -4.97 18.71
C ILE A 31 -6.02 -5.66 19.88
N LYS A 32 -5.65 -5.29 21.10
CA LYS A 32 -6.30 -5.78 22.32
C LYS A 32 -7.76 -5.34 22.37
N THR A 33 -8.62 -6.25 22.78
CA THR A 33 -10.03 -6.01 23.09
C THR A 33 -10.20 -5.10 24.32
N PRO A 34 -11.38 -4.49 24.55
CA PRO A 34 -11.63 -3.67 25.74
C PRO A 34 -11.33 -4.43 27.05
N LYS A 35 -11.76 -5.70 27.12
CA LYS A 35 -11.57 -6.55 28.29
C LYS A 35 -10.07 -6.80 28.59
N GLU A 36 -9.26 -7.04 27.57
CA GLU A 36 -7.80 -7.20 27.71
C GLU A 36 -7.09 -5.90 28.13
N GLN A 37 -7.78 -4.76 28.03
CA GLN A 37 -7.31 -3.46 28.50
C GLN A 37 -7.92 -3.05 29.86
N GLY A 38 -8.68 -3.94 30.51
CA GLY A 38 -9.32 -3.66 31.80
C GLY A 38 -10.54 -2.73 31.72
N MET A 39 -11.01 -2.41 30.50
CA MET A 39 -12.24 -1.65 30.29
C MET A 39 -13.45 -2.50 30.69
N SER A 40 -14.45 -1.86 31.28
CA SER A 40 -15.70 -2.54 31.67
C SER A 40 -16.87 -1.56 31.74
N GLY A 41 -18.08 -2.09 31.75
CA GLY A 41 -19.30 -1.31 32.00
C GLY A 41 -19.61 -1.06 33.48
N ALA A 42 -18.69 -1.36 34.40
CA ALA A 42 -18.94 -1.20 35.83
C ALA A 42 -19.01 0.30 36.21
N GLY A 43 -19.97 0.66 37.06
CA GLY A 43 -20.20 2.03 37.51
C GLY A 43 -19.26 2.48 38.64
N ASN A 44 -17.95 2.35 38.46
CA ASN A 44 -16.95 2.78 39.46
C ASN A 44 -15.79 3.56 38.83
N PHE A 45 -15.06 4.32 39.66
CA PHE A 45 -13.96 5.18 39.22
C PHE A 45 -12.83 4.41 38.51
N ASN A 46 -12.51 3.19 38.95
CA ASN A 46 -11.48 2.36 38.32
C ASN A 46 -11.89 1.96 36.89
N ALA A 47 -13.14 1.56 36.70
CA ALA A 47 -13.68 1.26 35.37
C ALA A 47 -13.71 2.50 34.48
N LEU A 48 -14.09 3.67 35.01
CA LEU A 48 -14.04 4.94 34.27
C LEU A 48 -12.61 5.28 33.81
N ALA A 49 -11.63 5.19 34.72
CA ALA A 49 -10.23 5.44 34.40
C ALA A 49 -9.70 4.47 33.32
N ASN A 50 -9.99 3.18 33.45
CA ASN A 50 -9.61 2.17 32.45
C ASN A 50 -10.31 2.42 31.10
N ASN A 51 -11.57 2.85 31.10
CA ASN A 51 -12.30 3.17 29.87
C ASN A 51 -11.68 4.35 29.13
N ILE A 52 -11.34 5.44 29.84
CA ILE A 52 -10.64 6.60 29.27
C ILE A 52 -9.28 6.19 28.73
N GLY A 53 -8.49 5.45 29.53
CA GLY A 53 -7.19 4.93 29.11
C GLY A 53 -7.27 4.05 27.87
N GLY A 54 -8.28 3.19 27.80
CA GLY A 54 -8.53 2.33 26.64
C GLY A 54 -8.87 3.11 25.37
N ILE A 55 -9.69 4.16 25.46
CA ILE A 55 -9.99 5.05 24.31
C ILE A 55 -8.72 5.75 23.82
N ILE A 56 -7.89 6.26 24.74
CA ILE A 56 -6.59 6.86 24.39
C ILE A 56 -5.68 5.83 23.70
N ASN A 57 -5.66 4.59 24.21
CA ASN A 57 -4.87 3.52 23.61
C ASN A 57 -5.36 3.17 22.19
N TYR A 58 -6.66 3.13 21.94
CA TYR A 58 -7.19 2.96 20.58
C TYR A 58 -6.87 4.14 19.68
N SER A 59 -6.97 5.37 20.18
CA SER A 59 -6.54 6.56 19.46
C SER A 59 -5.06 6.48 19.06
N ASN A 60 -4.19 5.99 19.94
CA ASN A 60 -2.77 5.77 19.62
C ASN A 60 -2.58 4.72 18.50
N ILE A 61 -3.41 3.69 18.42
CA ILE A 61 -3.38 2.75 17.28
C ILE A 61 -3.76 3.46 15.97
N LEU A 62 -4.83 4.25 15.98
CA LEU A 62 -5.33 4.94 14.80
C LEU A 62 -4.36 6.02 14.30
N THR A 63 -3.68 6.70 15.22
CA THR A 63 -2.83 7.85 14.92
C THR A 63 -1.34 7.48 14.82
N LYS A 64 -0.83 6.60 15.68
CA LYS A 64 0.59 6.24 15.79
C LYS A 64 0.93 4.81 15.35
N GLY A 65 -0.07 3.93 15.22
CA GLY A 65 0.11 2.54 14.78
C GLY A 65 0.74 1.63 15.83
N THR A 66 0.93 2.15 17.05
CA THR A 66 1.57 1.49 18.18
C THR A 66 0.93 1.96 19.48
N GLY A 67 1.26 1.32 20.60
CA GLY A 67 0.79 1.68 21.94
C GLY A 67 0.34 0.48 22.76
N PRO A 68 -0.18 0.69 23.98
CA PRO A 68 -0.53 -0.39 24.91
C PRO A 68 -1.61 -1.34 24.39
N ALA A 69 -2.48 -0.87 23.47
CA ALA A 69 -3.47 -1.70 22.78
C ALA A 69 -2.89 -2.56 21.65
N LYS A 70 -1.63 -2.35 21.23
CA LYS A 70 -1.02 -3.12 20.13
C LYS A 70 -0.58 -4.50 20.64
N ILE A 71 -0.86 -5.53 19.85
CA ILE A 71 -0.34 -6.88 20.04
C ILE A 71 0.86 -7.08 19.10
N GLY A 72 2.02 -7.45 19.65
CA GLY A 72 3.26 -7.67 18.90
C GLY A 72 4.04 -6.39 18.58
N ARG A 73 5.29 -6.56 18.13
CA ARG A 73 6.26 -5.47 17.92
C ARG A 73 6.36 -4.96 16.48
N GLN A 74 5.81 -5.70 15.53
CA GLN A 74 5.85 -5.33 14.11
C GLN A 74 4.85 -4.19 13.82
N PRO A 75 5.16 -3.30 12.86
CA PRO A 75 4.20 -2.32 12.36
C PRO A 75 2.88 -2.98 11.95
N LEU A 76 1.77 -2.25 12.11
CA LEU A 76 0.49 -2.72 11.58
C LEU A 76 0.55 -2.74 10.05
N GLY A 77 0.04 -3.82 9.46
CA GLY A 77 -0.04 -4.03 8.02
C GLY A 77 0.74 -5.26 7.58
N ASN A 78 0.28 -5.87 6.50
CA ASN A 78 0.98 -6.96 5.83
C ASN A 78 1.90 -6.44 4.73
N LYS A 79 2.95 -7.21 4.44
CA LYS A 79 3.78 -7.06 3.25
C LYS A 79 3.72 -8.35 2.45
N PHE A 80 3.59 -8.29 1.14
CA PHE A 80 3.58 -9.51 0.34
C PHE A 80 3.88 -9.19 -1.13
N PHE A 81 4.23 -10.23 -1.88
CA PHE A 81 4.35 -10.14 -3.32
C PHE A 81 3.09 -10.75 -3.97
N LEU A 82 2.48 -10.00 -4.88
CA LEU A 82 1.36 -10.45 -5.69
C LEU A 82 1.85 -10.87 -7.06
N LYS A 83 1.58 -12.12 -7.45
CA LYS A 83 1.97 -12.62 -8.77
C LYS A 83 1.09 -11.97 -9.83
N THR A 84 1.70 -11.29 -10.80
CA THR A 84 0.95 -10.70 -11.93
C THR A 84 0.76 -11.71 -13.06
N ALA A 85 -0.16 -11.43 -13.98
CA ALA A 85 -0.30 -12.23 -15.20
C ALA A 85 0.85 -12.00 -16.21
N GLY A 86 1.68 -10.97 -16.00
CA GLY A 86 2.74 -10.57 -16.93
C GLY A 86 4.14 -11.04 -16.53
N LYS A 87 5.07 -10.87 -17.47
CA LYS A 87 6.51 -11.02 -17.25
C LYS A 87 7.18 -9.65 -17.24
N CYS A 88 8.45 -9.61 -16.86
CA CYS A 88 9.29 -8.42 -16.92
C CYS A 88 10.74 -8.79 -17.29
N ALA A 89 11.50 -7.83 -17.82
CA ALA A 89 12.88 -8.02 -18.21
C ALA A 89 13.81 -7.57 -17.07
N PRO A 90 14.64 -8.48 -16.50
CA PRO A 90 15.60 -8.09 -15.47
C PRO A 90 16.53 -6.98 -15.96
N ALA A 91 16.63 -5.91 -15.19
CA ALA A 91 17.43 -4.75 -15.49
C ALA A 91 18.42 -4.44 -14.36
N LYS A 92 19.54 -3.82 -14.74
CA LYS A 92 20.54 -3.29 -13.81
C LYS A 92 20.71 -1.80 -14.00
N ASN A 93 20.98 -1.14 -12.90
CA ASN A 93 21.36 0.27 -12.87
C ASN A 93 22.70 0.45 -13.60
N THR A 94 22.79 1.48 -14.44
CA THR A 94 24.01 1.80 -15.18
C THR A 94 24.92 2.80 -14.45
N GLY A 95 24.40 3.49 -13.43
CA GLY A 95 25.08 4.59 -12.75
C GLY A 95 24.99 5.93 -13.51
N VAL A 96 24.55 5.93 -14.77
CA VAL A 96 24.35 7.15 -15.56
C VAL A 96 23.15 7.90 -15.02
N ARG A 97 23.32 9.20 -14.74
CA ARG A 97 22.21 10.05 -14.30
C ARG A 97 21.28 10.41 -15.45
N CYS A 98 20.00 10.60 -15.13
CA CYS A 98 19.00 11.09 -16.08
C CYS A 98 18.03 12.05 -15.39
N ASP A 99 17.50 12.96 -16.19
CA ASP A 99 16.48 13.93 -15.81
C ASP A 99 15.67 14.35 -17.06
N ALA A 100 14.79 15.34 -16.94
CA ALA A 100 13.97 15.81 -18.06
C ALA A 100 14.78 16.41 -19.22
N LYS A 101 15.96 16.96 -18.95
CA LYS A 101 16.87 17.58 -19.94
C LYS A 101 17.93 16.59 -20.43
N THR A 102 18.24 15.58 -19.62
CA THR A 102 19.27 14.58 -19.86
C THR A 102 18.61 13.20 -19.98
N PRO A 103 18.09 12.83 -21.17
CA PRO A 103 17.48 11.54 -21.38
C PRO A 103 18.52 10.42 -21.32
N CYS A 104 18.05 9.21 -21.02
CA CYS A 104 18.94 8.06 -21.04
C CYS A 104 19.36 7.68 -22.47
N PRO A 105 20.56 7.08 -22.64
CA PRO A 105 20.99 6.58 -23.95
C PRO A 105 20.05 5.50 -24.48
N ASP A 106 19.97 5.33 -25.81
CA ASP A 106 19.11 4.32 -26.47
C ASP A 106 19.36 2.89 -25.99
N LYS A 107 20.60 2.58 -25.59
CA LYS A 107 20.98 1.28 -25.03
C LYS A 107 20.40 1.04 -23.62
N SER A 108 19.85 2.07 -22.97
CA SER A 108 19.36 2.09 -21.58
C SER A 108 18.18 3.05 -21.39
N PRO A 109 17.10 2.98 -22.19
CA PRO A 109 16.14 4.09 -22.37
C PRO A 109 15.28 4.39 -21.13
N THR A 110 15.32 3.55 -20.10
CA THR A 110 14.50 3.70 -18.91
C THR A 110 15.22 4.50 -17.83
N CYS A 111 14.71 5.70 -17.54
CA CYS A 111 15.11 6.49 -16.38
C CYS A 111 14.28 6.11 -15.15
N TYR A 112 14.94 5.67 -14.08
CA TYR A 112 14.30 5.38 -12.78
C TYR A 112 15.22 5.83 -11.63
N LYS A 113 14.69 6.63 -10.71
CA LYS A 113 15.44 7.35 -9.66
C LYS A 113 16.61 8.19 -10.18
N ASN A 114 16.36 8.98 -11.22
CA ASN A 114 17.38 9.81 -11.87
C ASN A 114 18.60 9.00 -12.33
N GLN A 115 18.42 7.70 -12.57
CA GLN A 115 19.46 6.79 -13.04
C GLN A 115 18.94 5.96 -14.20
N CYS A 116 19.78 5.71 -15.19
CA CYS A 116 19.42 4.90 -16.35
C CYS A 116 19.56 3.41 -16.03
N TRP A 117 18.59 2.65 -16.50
CA TRP A 117 18.53 1.20 -16.33
C TRP A 117 18.59 0.51 -17.69
N LYS A 118 19.32 -0.61 -17.73
CA LYS A 118 19.43 -1.44 -18.93
C LYS A 118 19.11 -2.89 -18.63
N ILE A 119 18.58 -3.58 -19.63
CA ILE A 119 18.38 -5.03 -19.57
C ILE A 119 19.70 -5.75 -19.22
N VAL A 120 19.61 -6.76 -18.37
CA VAL A 120 20.76 -7.60 -18.01
C VAL A 120 21.17 -8.47 -19.20
N LYS A 121 20.17 -9.04 -19.90
CA LYS A 121 20.35 -9.91 -21.06
C LYS A 121 19.17 -9.73 -22.01
N LYS A 122 19.44 -9.60 -23.32
CA LYS A 122 18.41 -9.53 -24.36
C LYS A 122 17.60 -10.83 -24.40
N GLY A 123 16.26 -10.71 -24.46
CA GLY A 123 15.33 -11.84 -24.45
C GLY A 123 15.14 -12.54 -23.10
N LEU A 124 15.79 -12.10 -22.03
CA LEU A 124 15.57 -12.65 -20.69
C LEU A 124 14.31 -12.06 -20.07
N GLU A 125 13.34 -12.92 -19.80
CA GLU A 125 12.11 -12.57 -19.10
C GLU A 125 11.96 -13.38 -17.81
N THR A 126 11.30 -12.78 -16.82
CA THR A 126 10.98 -13.42 -15.55
C THR A 126 9.57 -13.09 -15.11
N GLN A 127 9.02 -13.89 -14.21
CA GLN A 127 7.69 -13.64 -13.64
C GLN A 127 7.68 -12.29 -12.92
N ARG A 128 6.74 -11.40 -13.30
CA ARG A 128 6.55 -10.10 -12.64
C ARG A 128 5.64 -10.24 -11.43
N TYR A 129 6.02 -9.56 -10.35
CA TYR A 129 5.24 -9.42 -9.13
C TYR A 129 5.00 -7.95 -8.81
N LEU A 130 3.89 -7.64 -8.15
CA LEU A 130 3.71 -6.37 -7.43
C LEU A 130 4.18 -6.57 -5.99
N HIS A 131 4.94 -5.62 -5.47
CA HIS A 131 5.28 -5.61 -4.04
C HIS A 131 4.28 -4.70 -3.33
N ILE A 132 3.45 -5.30 -2.48
CA ILE A 132 2.47 -4.59 -1.67
C ILE A 132 3.03 -4.47 -0.26
N ASP A 133 3.07 -3.25 0.26
CA ASP A 133 3.54 -2.93 1.60
C ASP A 133 2.50 -2.05 2.28
N ASN A 134 1.52 -2.69 2.93
CA ASN A 134 0.45 -2.01 3.66
C ASN A 134 0.90 -1.58 5.06
N THR A 135 2.21 -1.62 5.36
CA THR A 135 2.68 -1.15 6.65
C THR A 135 2.68 0.37 6.70
N THR A 136 2.28 0.89 7.84
CA THR A 136 2.14 2.33 8.05
C THR A 136 3.52 2.94 8.27
N LYS A 137 4.02 3.72 7.31
CA LYS A 137 5.37 4.31 7.38
C LYS A 137 5.33 5.75 7.89
N GLY A 138 4.17 6.38 7.90
CA GLY A 138 3.98 7.75 8.41
C GLY A 138 4.51 8.81 7.45
N LYS A 139 4.63 8.45 6.17
CA LYS A 139 5.13 9.33 5.11
C LYS A 139 3.94 10.04 4.47
N LEU A 140 3.63 11.23 4.96
CA LEU A 140 2.59 12.09 4.38
C LEU A 140 3.25 13.19 3.53
N PRO A 141 2.80 13.42 2.28
CA PRO A 141 3.44 14.36 1.35
C PRO A 141 3.40 15.82 1.82
N PHE A 142 2.44 16.17 2.68
CA PHE A 142 2.27 17.52 3.23
C PHE A 142 3.11 17.78 4.49
N ILE A 143 3.71 16.74 5.08
CA ILE A 143 4.53 16.86 6.29
C ILE A 143 5.97 16.53 5.91
N ARG A 144 6.86 17.53 5.92
CA ARG A 144 8.30 17.31 5.75
C ARG A 144 8.85 16.63 7.01
N GLY A 145 9.41 15.43 6.83
CA GLY A 145 10.07 14.66 7.91
C GLY A 145 9.31 13.40 8.33
N GLU A 146 9.92 12.61 9.21
CA GLU A 146 9.25 11.45 9.81
C GLU A 146 8.21 11.92 10.81
N SER A 147 6.93 11.62 10.54
CA SER A 147 5.86 11.91 11.50
C SER A 147 5.62 10.71 12.41
N ASN A 148 5.30 10.98 13.68
CA ASN A 148 4.74 9.95 14.57
C ASN A 148 3.29 9.58 14.19
N PHE A 149 2.73 10.25 13.18
CA PHE A 149 1.39 10.02 12.66
C PHE A 149 1.40 8.91 11.60
N LYS A 150 1.73 7.69 12.06
CA LYS A 150 1.85 6.46 11.26
C LYS A 150 0.85 5.38 11.66
N GLY A 151 -0.30 5.77 12.19
CA GLY A 151 -1.38 4.82 12.50
C GLY A 151 -2.18 4.37 11.30
N ILE A 152 -3.26 3.64 11.57
CA ILE A 152 -4.12 3.06 10.52
C ILE A 152 -4.66 4.16 9.60
N VAL A 153 -5.15 5.26 10.15
CA VAL A 153 -5.75 6.35 9.36
C VAL A 153 -4.74 6.97 8.39
N PRO A 154 -3.58 7.49 8.85
CA PRO A 154 -2.58 8.02 7.92
C PRO A 154 -1.97 6.94 7.02
N GLY A 155 -1.88 5.69 7.46
CA GLY A 155 -1.43 4.58 6.62
C GLY A 155 -2.39 4.25 5.49
N MET A 156 -3.71 4.32 5.73
CA MET A 156 -4.71 4.18 4.67
C MET A 156 -4.59 5.32 3.66
N LEU A 157 -4.41 6.56 4.12
CA LEU A 157 -4.18 7.71 3.24
C LEU A 157 -2.87 7.54 2.44
N GLU A 158 -1.78 7.14 3.08
CA GLU A 158 -0.49 6.83 2.46
C GLU A 158 -0.68 5.79 1.33
N ASN A 159 -1.36 4.68 1.62
CA ASN A 159 -1.57 3.60 0.63
C ASN A 159 -2.51 4.01 -0.52
N ILE A 160 -3.59 4.75 -0.24
CA ILE A 160 -4.50 5.27 -1.29
C ILE A 160 -3.76 6.25 -2.19
N MET A 161 -2.90 7.09 -1.61
CA MET A 161 -2.09 8.02 -2.38
C MET A 161 -1.02 7.28 -3.18
N GLU A 162 -0.33 6.28 -2.61
CA GLU A 162 0.64 5.44 -3.34
C GLU A 162 -0.02 4.65 -4.50
N MET A 163 -1.33 4.40 -4.46
CA MET A 163 -2.06 3.82 -5.59
C MET A 163 -2.15 4.81 -6.74
N ASN A 164 -1.46 4.52 -7.85
CA ASN A 164 -1.59 5.29 -9.09
C ASN A 164 -2.71 4.71 -9.97
N PRO A 165 -3.91 5.32 -10.02
CA PRO A 165 -5.03 4.80 -10.80
C PRO A 165 -4.76 4.86 -12.31
N LEU A 166 -4.00 5.84 -12.80
CA LEU A 166 -3.63 5.96 -14.22
C LEU A 166 -2.66 4.85 -14.65
N GLU A 167 -1.75 4.43 -13.77
CA GLU A 167 -0.86 3.29 -14.03
C GLU A 167 -1.60 1.96 -13.97
N VAL A 168 -2.55 1.81 -13.05
CA VAL A 168 -3.46 0.65 -13.04
C VAL A 168 -4.23 0.57 -14.35
N LEU A 169 -4.81 1.70 -14.81
CA LEU A 169 -5.57 1.76 -16.07
C LEU A 169 -4.68 1.51 -17.31
N THR A 170 -3.47 2.06 -17.36
CA THR A 170 -2.52 1.85 -18.47
C THR A 170 -1.83 0.48 -18.44
N ALA A 171 -1.74 -0.16 -17.27
CA ALA A 171 -1.24 -1.54 -17.15
C ALA A 171 -2.14 -2.57 -17.86
N PHE A 172 -3.41 -2.23 -18.10
CA PHE A 172 -4.32 -3.04 -18.90
C PHE A 172 -4.23 -2.75 -20.42
N GLY A 173 -3.50 -1.71 -20.83
CA GLY A 173 -3.52 -1.17 -22.20
C GLY A 173 -2.28 -1.41 -23.08
N GLN A 174 -1.22 -2.06 -22.60
CA GLN A 174 -0.02 -2.33 -23.43
C GLN A 174 0.69 -3.66 -23.10
N GLU A 175 1.08 -4.39 -24.15
CA GLU A 175 2.08 -5.47 -24.09
C GLU A 175 3.50 -4.89 -24.19
N ALA A 176 3.98 -4.28 -23.11
CA ALA A 176 5.41 -4.05 -22.94
C ALA A 176 5.87 -4.88 -21.74
N THR A 177 6.75 -5.86 -21.95
CA THR A 177 7.52 -6.53 -20.89
C THR A 177 8.38 -5.47 -20.20
N PRO A 178 7.97 -4.88 -19.06
CA PRO A 178 8.65 -3.73 -18.51
C PRO A 178 9.99 -4.14 -17.89
N LEU A 179 10.90 -3.20 -17.71
CA LEU A 179 12.11 -3.45 -16.93
C LEU A 179 11.77 -3.70 -15.46
N CYS A 180 12.46 -4.64 -14.83
CA CYS A 180 12.27 -4.97 -13.43
C CYS A 180 13.57 -5.23 -12.68
N LYS A 181 13.54 -5.04 -11.36
CA LYS A 181 14.65 -5.40 -10.47
C LYS A 181 14.18 -6.38 -9.41
N LYS A 182 15.12 -7.16 -8.87
CA LYS A 182 14.85 -8.08 -7.76
C LYS A 182 14.72 -7.27 -6.47
N ILE A 183 13.56 -7.37 -5.83
CA ILE A 183 13.26 -6.74 -4.54
C ILE A 183 13.30 -7.82 -3.47
N ARG A 184 14.05 -7.57 -2.40
CA ARG A 184 14.03 -8.39 -1.19
C ARG A 184 13.10 -7.73 -0.17
N SER A 185 12.15 -8.49 0.36
CA SER A 185 11.20 -8.00 1.37
C SER A 185 10.86 -9.09 2.38
N ILE A 186 10.42 -8.70 3.56
CA ILE A 186 9.90 -9.61 4.58
C ILE A 186 8.39 -9.77 4.34
N SER A 187 7.99 -10.88 3.73
CA SER A 187 6.60 -11.16 3.40
C SER A 187 5.86 -11.75 4.61
N THR A 188 4.68 -11.19 4.89
CA THR A 188 3.68 -11.71 5.81
C THR A 188 2.99 -12.93 5.20
N LYS A 189 2.88 -13.99 5.99
CA LYS A 189 2.18 -15.22 5.64
C LYS A 189 1.17 -15.55 6.71
N VAL A 190 0.05 -16.11 6.28
CA VAL A 190 -1.09 -16.45 7.13
C VAL A 190 -1.46 -17.92 6.90
N LYS A 191 -1.77 -18.63 7.99
CA LYS A 191 -2.42 -19.94 7.95
C LYS A 191 -3.47 -19.99 9.03
N LYS A 192 -4.65 -20.47 8.68
CA LYS A 192 -5.70 -20.79 9.64
C LYS A 192 -5.31 -22.05 10.42
N VAL A 193 -5.24 -21.93 11.74
CA VAL A 193 -5.01 -23.03 12.67
C VAL A 193 -6.16 -23.02 13.68
N ARG A 194 -7.01 -24.04 13.64
CA ARG A 194 -8.20 -24.15 14.53
C ARG A 194 -9.07 -22.87 14.52
N GLY A 195 -9.38 -22.37 13.33
CA GLY A 195 -10.21 -21.17 13.14
C GLY A 195 -9.54 -19.83 13.46
N ARG A 196 -8.27 -19.82 13.91
CA ARG A 196 -7.50 -18.59 14.19
C ARG A 196 -6.39 -18.38 13.17
N ASN A 197 -6.14 -17.13 12.81
CA ASN A 197 -5.05 -16.80 11.90
C ASN A 197 -3.72 -16.86 12.67
N LYS A 198 -2.78 -17.65 12.17
CA LYS A 198 -1.39 -17.66 12.61
C LYS A 198 -0.57 -16.89 11.61
N TYR A 199 0.22 -15.94 12.09
CA TYR A 199 1.05 -15.04 11.27
C TYR A 199 2.52 -15.41 11.40
N TRP A 200 3.25 -15.40 10.29
CA TRP A 200 4.71 -15.46 10.30
C TRP A 200 5.30 -14.60 9.18
N HIS A 201 6.57 -14.28 9.31
CA HIS A 201 7.29 -13.38 8.43
C HIS A 201 8.43 -14.16 7.78
N ARG A 202 8.52 -14.13 6.45
CA ARG A 202 9.55 -14.84 5.69
C ARG A 202 10.27 -13.88 4.75
N PRO A 203 11.60 -13.90 4.71
CA PRO A 203 12.33 -13.18 3.68
C PRO A 203 12.02 -13.80 2.32
N GLU A 204 11.60 -12.97 1.38
CA GLU A 204 11.34 -13.34 -0.01
C GLU A 204 12.03 -12.38 -0.95
N SER A 205 12.28 -12.83 -2.17
CA SER A 205 12.84 -11.97 -3.21
C SER A 205 12.17 -12.24 -4.55
N GLN A 206 11.56 -11.21 -5.12
CA GLN A 206 10.82 -11.32 -6.38
C GLN A 206 11.16 -10.17 -7.32
N TYR A 207 10.87 -10.34 -8.61
CA TYR A 207 11.09 -9.30 -9.61
C TYR A 207 9.88 -8.37 -9.69
N VAL A 208 10.12 -7.08 -9.49
CA VAL A 208 9.10 -6.02 -9.49
C VAL A 208 9.46 -5.00 -10.55
N ALA A 209 8.49 -4.57 -11.37
CA ALA A 209 8.78 -3.61 -12.42
C ALA A 209 9.25 -2.28 -11.83
N LEU A 210 10.19 -1.62 -12.49
CA LEU A 210 10.76 -0.37 -11.99
C LEU A 210 9.69 0.71 -11.75
N LYS A 211 8.64 0.71 -12.59
CA LYS A 211 7.49 1.59 -12.46
C LYS A 211 6.58 1.28 -11.26
N ASP A 212 6.55 0.04 -10.79
CA ASP A 212 5.70 -0.39 -9.66
C ASP A 212 6.33 -0.09 -8.29
N LEU A 213 7.50 0.57 -8.26
CA LEU A 213 8.23 0.84 -7.02
C LEU A 213 7.84 2.21 -6.45
N PRO A 214 7.60 2.32 -5.13
CA PRO A 214 6.93 3.48 -4.49
C PRO A 214 7.69 4.81 -4.52
N GLU A 215 8.91 4.84 -5.06
CA GLU A 215 9.83 5.97 -4.92
C GLU A 215 9.65 7.10 -5.96
N ASN A 216 8.50 7.15 -6.62
CA ASN A 216 8.15 8.21 -7.58
C ASN A 216 7.14 9.24 -7.05
N PHE A 217 6.80 9.25 -5.75
CA PHE A 217 5.68 10.07 -5.28
C PHE A 217 6.07 11.49 -4.84
N ALA A 218 7.05 11.67 -3.93
CA ALA A 218 7.38 12.99 -3.39
C ALA A 218 7.85 14.01 -4.47
N ASN A 219 8.59 13.55 -5.48
CA ASN A 219 9.05 14.40 -6.59
C ASN A 219 7.97 14.61 -7.68
N ARG A 220 6.85 13.86 -7.64
CA ARG A 220 5.73 14.03 -8.59
C ARG A 220 4.68 15.02 -8.09
N PHE A 221 4.45 15.16 -6.78
CA PHE A 221 3.44 16.11 -6.26
C PHE A 221 3.88 17.57 -6.35
N GLN A 222 5.17 17.85 -6.21
CA GLN A 222 5.73 19.16 -6.57
C GLN A 222 5.52 19.53 -8.05
N ASN A 223 5.29 18.54 -8.92
CA ASN A 223 5.00 18.73 -10.35
C ASN A 223 3.53 18.45 -10.73
N LEU A 224 2.65 18.25 -9.74
CA LEU A 224 1.22 18.01 -9.92
C LEU A 224 0.38 19.21 -9.45
N GLU A 225 0.95 20.09 -8.63
CA GLU A 225 0.38 21.38 -8.25
C GLU A 225 0.06 22.25 -9.49
N ASP A 226 0.80 22.06 -10.59
CA ASP A 226 0.61 22.80 -11.85
C ASP A 226 -0.30 22.10 -12.88
N LYS A 227 -0.97 20.99 -12.54
CA LYS A 227 -1.78 20.24 -13.52
C LYS A 227 -3.29 20.45 -13.33
N PRO A 228 -4.04 20.85 -14.38
CA PRO A 228 -5.49 21.10 -14.29
C PRO A 228 -6.31 19.87 -13.87
N ILE A 229 -5.78 18.66 -14.10
CA ILE A 229 -6.39 17.40 -13.66
C ILE A 229 -6.45 17.28 -12.12
N LEU A 230 -5.47 17.82 -11.40
CA LEU A 230 -5.49 17.78 -9.93
C LEU A 230 -6.59 18.68 -9.37
N HIS A 231 -6.77 19.86 -9.96
CA HIS A 231 -7.89 20.75 -9.62
C HIS A 231 -9.25 20.07 -9.88
N LEU A 232 -9.38 19.36 -11.01
CA LEU A 232 -10.61 18.63 -11.33
C LEU A 232 -10.87 17.49 -10.32
N TYR A 233 -9.83 16.74 -9.96
CA TYR A 233 -9.92 15.67 -8.96
C TYR A 233 -10.29 16.22 -7.57
N ASN A 234 -9.58 17.25 -7.09
CA ASN A 234 -9.86 17.87 -5.80
C ASN A 234 -11.26 18.48 -5.74
N THR A 235 -11.72 19.10 -6.83
CA THR A 235 -13.08 19.62 -6.95
C THR A 235 -14.11 18.49 -6.89
N GLY A 236 -13.87 17.40 -7.62
CA GLY A 236 -14.73 16.22 -7.60
C GLY A 236 -14.85 15.56 -6.22
N VAL A 237 -13.72 15.38 -5.52
CA VAL A 237 -13.69 14.84 -4.15
C VAL A 237 -14.34 15.80 -3.16
N GLY A 238 -14.13 17.12 -3.32
CA GLY A 238 -14.78 18.15 -2.50
C GLY A 238 -16.30 18.12 -2.64
N LEU A 239 -16.81 18.06 -3.87
CA LEU A 239 -18.25 17.93 -4.14
C LEU A 239 -18.83 16.63 -3.59
N LEU A 240 -18.10 15.51 -3.72
CA LEU A 240 -18.49 14.22 -3.14
C LEU A 240 -18.60 14.31 -1.60
N MET A 241 -17.62 14.93 -0.94
CA MET A 241 -17.63 15.11 0.51
C MET A 241 -18.79 15.99 0.98
N ILE A 242 -19.07 17.09 0.27
CA ILE A 242 -20.23 17.96 0.54
C ILE A 242 -21.53 17.18 0.35
N TYR A 243 -21.64 16.38 -0.71
CA TYR A 243 -22.82 15.56 -0.96
C TYR A 243 -23.03 14.49 0.11
N ILE A 244 -21.97 13.80 0.54
CA ILE A 244 -22.02 12.83 1.64
C ILE A 244 -22.48 13.53 2.93
N LEU A 245 -21.94 14.71 3.25
CA LEU A 245 -22.36 15.51 4.40
C LEU A 245 -23.84 15.93 4.29
N TYR A 246 -24.28 16.38 3.12
CA TYR A 246 -25.69 16.71 2.86
C TYR A 246 -26.60 15.49 3.07
N CYS A 247 -26.25 14.32 2.55
CA CYS A 247 -27.00 13.08 2.78
C CYS A 247 -27.04 12.68 4.26
N PHE A 248 -25.96 12.90 5.01
CA PHE A 248 -25.95 12.69 6.46
C PHE A 248 -26.87 13.67 7.19
N LEU A 249 -26.94 14.93 6.75
CA LEU A 249 -27.81 15.96 7.33
C LEU A 249 -29.29 15.75 6.99
N GLN A 250 -29.59 15.16 5.83
CA GLN A 250 -30.95 14.81 5.42
C GLN A 250 -31.46 13.49 6.01
N LYS A 251 -30.60 12.64 6.59
CA LYS A 251 -31.01 11.47 7.38
C LYS A 251 -31.47 11.84 8.79
N LYS A 252 -32.34 12.85 8.89
CA LYS A 252 -33.22 13.08 10.05
C LYS A 252 -34.61 12.57 9.73
#